data_AF-A0A6L7IE36-F1
#
_entry.id   AF-A0A6L7IE36-F1
#
_cell.length_a   1.000
_cell.length_b   1.000
_cell.length_c   1.000
_cell.angle_alpha   90.00
_cell.angle_beta   90.00
_cell.angle_gamma   90.00
#
_symmetry.space_group_name_H-M   'P 1'
#
loop_
_entity.id
_entity.type
_entity.pdbx_description
1 polymer ?
#
loop_
_entity_poly.entity_id
_entity_poly.type
_entity_poly.pdbx_seq_one_letter_code
_entity_poly.pdbx_strand_id
1 'polypeptide(L)'
;MKHSAQLHKKLYSLYKEKGLTEDRRDLVFNFTNGRTNNSSELSTHEIISFISLLAGEEPKKKTPELNVKKLFHLCHLYGWKKFDAEKNKNVVDTEHLNEWLIKYGKYHKQLNDHTQQEINKVTVQFEMVVNKLLKAI
;
A
#
# COMPACT_ATOMS: atom_id res chain seq x y z
N MET A 1 -21.63 -1.00 -14.72
CA MET A 1 -20.16 -1.20 -14.60
C MET A 1 -19.82 -1.53 -13.16
N LYS A 2 -18.89 -2.45 -12.91
CA LYS A 2 -18.46 -2.88 -11.56
C LYS A 2 -17.27 -2.08 -10.99
N HIS A 3 -16.93 -0.95 -11.62
CA HIS A 3 -15.80 -0.08 -11.25
C HIS A 3 -16.15 1.39 -11.57
N SER A 4 -15.31 2.31 -11.10
CA SER A 4 -15.47 3.76 -11.30
C SER A 4 -15.45 4.17 -12.78
N ALA A 5 -16.32 5.12 -13.17
CA ALA A 5 -16.33 5.71 -14.50
C ALA A 5 -14.98 6.35 -14.89
N GLN A 6 -14.22 6.84 -13.92
CA GLN A 6 -12.88 7.40 -14.16
C GLN A 6 -11.88 6.32 -14.62
N LEU A 7 -11.92 5.13 -14.00
CA LEU A 7 -11.08 3.99 -14.39
C LEU A 7 -11.48 3.49 -15.79
N HIS A 8 -12.78 3.43 -16.05
CA HIS A 8 -13.29 3.05 -17.36
C HIS A 8 -12.80 3.99 -18.47
N LYS A 9 -12.89 5.31 -18.23
CA LYS A 9 -12.39 6.33 -19.16
C LYS A 9 -10.89 6.20 -19.37
N LYS A 10 -10.11 5.96 -18.31
CA LYS A 10 -8.65 5.76 -18.40
C LYS A 10 -8.30 4.55 -19.27
N LEU A 11 -8.99 3.42 -19.09
CA LEU A 11 -8.80 2.23 -19.93
C LEU A 11 -9.08 2.52 -21.41
N TYR A 12 -10.17 3.23 -21.72
CA TYR A 12 -10.52 3.58 -23.10
C TYR A 12 -9.54 4.57 -23.74
N SER A 13 -9.01 5.52 -22.98
CA SER A 13 -7.93 6.39 -23.45
C SER A 13 -6.68 5.56 -23.82
N LEU A 14 -6.32 4.57 -22.99
CA LEU A 14 -5.17 3.69 -23.26
C LEU A 14 -5.36 2.83 -24.50
N TYR A 15 -6.55 2.28 -24.74
CA TYR A 15 -6.84 1.57 -25.99
C TYR A 15 -6.65 2.45 -27.22
N LYS A 16 -7.09 3.71 -27.15
CA LYS A 16 -6.94 4.66 -28.25
C LYS A 16 -5.47 5.03 -28.48
N GLU A 17 -4.72 5.29 -27.41
CA GLU A 17 -3.30 5.63 -27.47
C GLU A 17 -2.46 4.50 -28.07
N LYS A 18 -2.78 3.24 -27.74
CA LYS A 18 -2.03 2.07 -28.21
C LYS A 18 -2.56 1.44 -29.50
N GLY A 19 -3.63 2.00 -30.09
CA GLY A 19 -4.26 1.43 -31.29
C GLY A 19 -4.98 0.10 -31.05
N LEU A 20 -5.23 -0.29 -29.80
CA LEU A 20 -5.81 -1.58 -29.40
C LEU A 20 -7.35 -1.56 -29.31
N THR A 21 -8.00 -0.66 -30.05
CA THR A 21 -9.45 -0.43 -29.90
C THR A 21 -10.26 -1.60 -30.47
N GLU A 22 -9.77 -2.25 -31.51
CA GLU A 22 -10.42 -3.39 -32.16
C GLU A 22 -10.25 -4.68 -31.33
N ASP A 23 -9.04 -4.94 -30.83
CA ASP A 23 -8.70 -6.13 -30.04
C ASP A 23 -9.15 -6.06 -28.57
N ARG A 24 -9.81 -4.97 -28.14
CA ARG A 24 -10.18 -4.73 -26.74
C ARG A 24 -10.95 -5.89 -26.10
N ARG A 25 -11.79 -6.59 -26.87
CA ARG A 25 -12.62 -7.69 -26.35
C ARG A 25 -11.77 -8.92 -26.11
N ASP A 26 -10.91 -9.26 -27.06
CA ASP A 26 -9.96 -10.36 -26.95
C ASP A 26 -8.94 -10.13 -25.84
N LEU A 27 -8.46 -8.91 -25.66
CA LEU A 27 -7.58 -8.55 -24.55
C LEU A 27 -8.24 -8.77 -23.18
N VAL A 28 -9.51 -8.40 -23.03
CA VAL A 28 -10.28 -8.62 -21.79
C VAL A 28 -10.55 -10.12 -21.58
N PHE A 29 -10.88 -10.84 -22.65
CA PHE A 29 -11.10 -12.28 -22.62
C PHE A 29 -9.85 -13.03 -22.18
N ASN A 30 -8.70 -12.71 -22.78
CA ASN A 30 -7.41 -13.30 -22.42
C ASN A 30 -6.99 -12.91 -21.00
N PHE A 31 -7.15 -11.64 -20.60
CA PHE A 31 -6.80 -11.18 -19.24
C PHE A 31 -7.62 -11.87 -18.15
N THR A 32 -8.90 -12.16 -18.42
CA THR A 32 -9.78 -12.83 -17.46
C THR A 32 -9.80 -14.35 -17.59
N ASN A 33 -8.87 -14.93 -18.37
CA ASN A 33 -8.80 -16.36 -18.66
C ASN A 33 -10.13 -16.94 -19.17
N GLY A 34 -10.79 -16.21 -20.08
CA GLY A 34 -12.03 -16.62 -20.73
C GLY A 34 -13.31 -16.32 -19.95
N ARG A 35 -13.24 -15.64 -18.79
CA ARG A 35 -14.41 -15.37 -17.95
C ARG A 35 -15.36 -14.33 -18.56
N THR A 36 -14.84 -13.28 -19.19
CA THR A 36 -15.64 -12.21 -19.81
C THR A 36 -14.87 -11.51 -20.92
N ASN A 37 -15.57 -10.99 -21.92
CA ASN A 37 -14.99 -10.15 -22.98
C ASN A 37 -15.40 -8.68 -22.85
N ASN A 38 -16.09 -8.31 -21.76
CA ASN A 38 -16.62 -6.97 -21.56
C ASN A 38 -15.90 -6.28 -20.40
N SER A 39 -15.19 -5.18 -20.70
CA SER A 39 -14.47 -4.40 -19.68
C SER A 39 -15.39 -3.92 -18.55
N SER A 40 -16.70 -3.76 -18.80
CA SER A 40 -17.69 -3.33 -17.81
C SER A 40 -17.90 -4.34 -16.67
N GLU A 41 -17.57 -5.60 -16.91
CA GLU A 41 -17.69 -6.70 -15.94
C GLU A 41 -16.44 -6.92 -15.10
N LEU A 42 -15.36 -6.20 -15.39
CA LEU A 42 -14.17 -6.18 -14.55
C LEU A 42 -14.49 -5.48 -13.23
N SER A 43 -14.09 -6.12 -12.13
CA SER A 43 -14.08 -5.48 -10.82
C SER A 43 -13.10 -4.30 -10.78
N THR A 44 -13.22 -3.44 -9.78
CA THR A 44 -12.28 -2.32 -9.56
C THR A 44 -10.82 -2.79 -9.50
N HIS A 45 -10.55 -3.97 -8.94
CA HIS A 45 -9.18 -4.49 -8.83
C HIS A 45 -8.67 -5.02 -10.17
N GLU A 46 -9.51 -5.72 -10.92
CA GLU A 46 -9.19 -6.25 -12.24
C GLU A 46 -8.91 -5.12 -13.23
N ILE A 47 -9.74 -4.06 -13.26
CA ILE A 47 -9.52 -2.97 -14.21
C ILE A 47 -8.25 -2.17 -13.89
N ILE A 48 -7.90 -1.97 -12.61
CA ILE A 48 -6.64 -1.31 -12.23
C ILE A 48 -5.45 -2.16 -12.68
N SER A 49 -5.50 -3.46 -12.41
CA SER A 49 -4.43 -4.39 -12.79
C SER A 49 -4.26 -4.45 -14.31
N PHE A 50 -5.38 -4.45 -15.04
CA PHE A 50 -5.40 -4.47 -16.49
C PHE A 50 -4.92 -3.16 -17.11
N ILE A 51 -5.30 -2.01 -16.56
CA ILE A 51 -4.76 -0.70 -16.95
C ILE A 51 -3.24 -0.66 -16.78
N SER A 52 -2.71 -1.13 -15.65
CA SER A 52 -1.27 -1.14 -15.42
C SER A 52 -0.54 -2.11 -16.36
N LEU A 53 -1.12 -3.29 -16.61
CA LEU A 53 -0.61 -4.23 -17.62
C LEU A 53 -0.52 -3.57 -19.00
N LEU A 54 -1.59 -2.90 -19.44
CA LEU A 54 -1.63 -2.22 -20.74
C LEU A 54 -0.70 -1.01 -20.80
N ALA A 55 -0.55 -0.28 -19.70
CA ALA A 55 0.39 0.84 -19.61
C ALA A 55 1.86 0.41 -19.65
N GLY A 56 2.15 -0.89 -19.51
CA GLY A 56 3.52 -1.39 -19.37
C GLY A 56 4.14 -1.00 -18.02
N GLU A 57 3.30 -0.62 -17.06
CA GLU A 57 3.75 -0.42 -15.68
C GLU A 57 4.06 -1.81 -15.13
N GLU A 58 5.29 -2.02 -14.64
CA GLU A 58 5.57 -3.19 -13.82
C GLU A 58 4.49 -3.27 -12.74
N PRO A 59 3.91 -4.47 -12.49
CA PRO A 59 2.91 -4.59 -11.44
C PRO A 59 3.55 -4.04 -10.19
N LYS A 60 3.07 -2.87 -9.72
CA LYS A 60 3.46 -2.33 -8.42
C LYS A 60 3.12 -3.46 -7.48
N LYS A 61 4.14 -4.25 -7.07
CA LYS A 61 4.01 -5.28 -6.05
C LYS A 61 3.39 -4.52 -4.91
N LYS A 62 2.08 -4.70 -4.71
CA LYS A 62 1.42 -4.19 -3.53
C LYS A 62 2.09 -4.98 -2.42
N THR A 63 3.16 -4.42 -1.85
CA THR A 63 3.56 -4.79 -0.51
C THR A 63 2.26 -4.73 0.29
N PRO A 64 1.82 -5.84 0.89
CA PRO A 64 0.59 -5.84 1.66
C PRO A 64 0.68 -4.65 2.62
N GLU A 65 -0.27 -3.71 2.53
CA GLU A 65 -0.23 -2.48 3.31
C GLU A 65 -0.10 -2.88 4.78
N LEU A 66 1.10 -2.70 5.33
CA LEU A 66 1.38 -3.06 6.70
C LEU A 66 0.50 -2.17 7.57
N ASN A 67 -0.37 -2.79 8.36
CA ASN A 67 -1.15 -2.10 9.36
C ASN A 67 -0.22 -1.69 10.50
N VAL A 68 0.36 -0.50 10.35
CA VAL A 68 1.28 0.14 11.30
C VAL A 68 0.58 1.18 12.18
N LYS A 69 -0.75 1.30 12.12
CA LYS A 69 -1.51 2.36 12.81
C LYS A 69 -1.25 2.37 14.31
N LYS A 70 -1.27 1.19 14.96
CA LYS A 70 -1.03 1.07 16.40
C LYS A 70 0.41 1.46 16.76
N LEU A 71 1.39 1.00 15.99
CA LEU A 71 2.80 1.36 16.19
C LEU A 71 3.02 2.87 16.06
N PHE A 72 2.43 3.50 15.05
CA PHE A 72 2.52 4.93 14.83
C PHE A 72 1.84 5.72 15.94
N HIS A 73 0.71 5.25 16.45
CA HIS A 73 0.06 5.85 17.62
C HIS A 73 0.98 5.83 18.85
N LEU A 74 1.65 4.70 19.12
CA LEU A 74 2.61 4.60 20.23
C LEU A 74 3.80 5.56 20.05
N CYS A 75 4.30 5.70 18.81
CA CYS A 75 5.35 6.67 18.50
C CYS A 75 4.88 8.11 18.78
N HIS A 76 3.65 8.44 18.40
CA HIS A 76 3.05 9.74 18.72
C HIS A 76 2.93 9.98 20.23
N LEU A 77 2.49 8.97 21.00
CA LEU A 77 2.41 9.06 22.47
C LEU A 77 3.78 9.26 23.12
N TYR A 78 4.80 8.59 22.59
CA TYR A 78 6.17 8.73 23.09
C TYR A 78 6.86 10.04 22.63
N GLY A 79 6.26 10.77 21.68
CA GLY A 79 6.78 12.05 21.19
C GLY A 79 7.66 11.96 19.96
N TRP A 80 7.76 10.79 19.31
CA TRP A 80 8.48 10.60 18.04
C TRP A 80 7.67 11.10 16.86
N LYS A 81 7.56 12.42 16.77
CA LYS A 81 6.85 13.14 15.72
C LYS A 81 7.78 14.13 15.03
N LYS A 82 7.69 14.22 13.72
CA LYS A 82 8.33 15.26 12.89
C LYS A 82 7.28 16.05 12.13
N PHE A 83 7.54 17.33 11.90
CA PHE A 83 6.65 18.17 11.10
C PHE A 83 6.93 17.92 9.62
N ASP A 84 5.92 17.43 8.90
CA ASP A 84 5.97 17.27 7.45
C ASP A 84 5.44 18.56 6.82
N ALA A 85 6.36 19.36 6.25
CA ALA A 85 6.05 20.64 5.64
C ALA A 85 5.17 20.49 4.38
N GLU A 86 5.30 19.39 3.64
CA GLU A 86 4.52 19.14 2.42
C GLU A 86 3.06 18.83 2.75
N LYS A 87 2.82 18.12 3.86
CA LYS A 87 1.48 17.73 4.31
C LYS A 87 0.90 18.64 5.39
N ASN A 88 1.65 19.68 5.78
CA ASN A 88 1.32 20.64 6.84
C ASN A 88 0.79 19.95 8.12
N LYS A 89 1.43 18.85 8.52
CA LYS A 89 0.98 18.03 9.66
C LYS A 89 2.13 17.35 10.38
N ASN A 90 1.92 17.04 11.65
CA ASN A 90 2.85 16.20 12.42
C ASN A 90 2.69 14.74 11.97
N VAL A 91 3.77 14.16 11.46
CA VAL A 91 3.88 12.75 11.09
C VAL A 91 4.80 12.03 12.06
N VAL A 92 4.74 10.70 12.09
CA VAL A 92 5.69 9.92 12.87
C VAL A 92 7.09 10.09 12.29
N ASP A 93 8.07 10.22 13.18
CA ASP A 93 9.46 10.15 12.77
C ASP A 93 9.85 8.69 12.46
N THR A 94 9.68 8.34 11.19
CA THR A 94 9.97 7.00 10.68
C THR A 94 11.46 6.65 10.71
N GLU A 95 12.36 7.63 10.75
CA GLU A 95 13.81 7.39 10.76
C GLU A 95 14.22 6.89 12.14
N HIS A 96 13.85 7.63 13.19
CA HIS A 96 14.06 7.20 14.56
C HIS A 96 13.37 5.86 14.87
N LEU A 97 12.17 5.65 14.33
CA LEU A 97 11.48 4.37 14.46
C LEU A 97 12.29 3.24 13.80
N ASN A 98 12.80 3.43 12.58
CA ASN A 98 13.62 2.42 11.90
C ASN A 98 14.92 2.13 12.65
N GLU A 99 15.61 3.14 13.15
CA GLU A 99 16.81 2.96 13.98
C GLU A 99 16.50 2.13 15.24
N TRP A 100 15.38 2.41 15.90
CA TRP A 100 14.95 1.63 17.04
C TRP A 100 14.61 0.18 16.67
N LEU A 101 13.91 -0.03 15.54
CA LEU A 101 13.58 -1.36 15.04
C LEU A 101 14.82 -2.20 14.71
N ILE A 102 15.85 -1.57 14.13
CA ILE A 102 17.13 -2.20 13.83
C ILE A 102 17.92 -2.48 15.10
N LYS A 103 17.90 -1.58 16.09
CA LYS A 103 18.75 -1.70 17.29
C LYS A 103 18.13 -2.56 18.40
N TYR A 104 16.84 -2.41 18.65
CA TYR A 104 16.13 -3.03 19.78
C TYR A 104 14.94 -3.88 19.36
N GLY A 105 14.44 -3.72 18.13
CA GLY A 105 13.33 -4.50 17.62
C GLY A 105 13.71 -5.97 17.46
N LYS A 106 12.78 -6.87 17.81
CA LYS A 106 12.97 -8.32 17.78
C LYS A 106 13.58 -8.89 16.49
N TYR A 107 13.30 -8.27 15.35
CA TYR A 107 13.70 -8.75 14.04
C TYR A 107 14.87 -7.98 13.42
N HIS A 108 15.31 -6.88 14.03
CA HIS A 108 16.45 -6.08 13.59
C HIS A 108 16.41 -5.68 12.10
N LYS A 109 15.25 -5.24 11.61
CA LYS A 109 15.00 -4.87 10.20
C LYS A 109 14.31 -3.51 10.10
N GLN A 110 14.27 -2.92 8.90
CA GLN A 110 13.50 -1.71 8.64
C GLN A 110 12.00 -2.01 8.60
N LEU A 111 11.17 -1.01 8.88
CA LEU A 111 9.71 -1.13 8.88
C LEU A 111 9.15 -1.72 7.57
N ASN A 112 9.73 -1.34 6.43
CA ASN A 112 9.30 -1.79 5.10
C ASN A 112 9.61 -3.26 4.81
N ASP A 113 10.59 -3.86 5.51
CA ASP A 113 11.01 -5.25 5.32
C ASP A 113 10.25 -6.24 6.20
N HIS A 114 9.34 -5.75 7.04
CA HIS A 114 8.56 -6.60 7.93
C HIS A 114 7.34 -7.18 7.22
N THR A 115 6.94 -8.38 7.64
CA THR A 115 5.61 -8.92 7.42
C THR A 115 4.61 -8.38 8.45
N GLN A 116 3.32 -8.46 8.15
CA GLN A 116 2.27 -8.01 9.09
C GLN A 116 2.35 -8.71 10.46
N GLN A 117 2.72 -10.00 10.47
CA GLN A 117 2.86 -10.76 11.71
C GLN A 117 4.03 -10.26 12.57
N GLU A 118 5.14 -9.88 11.93
CA GLU A 118 6.31 -9.33 12.61
C GLU A 118 6.00 -7.93 13.16
N ILE A 119 5.32 -7.06 12.39
CA ILE A 119 4.84 -5.76 12.86
C ILE A 119 3.97 -5.90 14.11
N ASN A 120 3.05 -6.85 14.14
CA ASN A 120 2.18 -7.06 15.32
C ASN A 120 3.01 -7.41 16.57
N LYS A 121 4.01 -8.28 16.43
CA LYS A 121 4.90 -8.68 17.55
C LYS A 121 5.78 -7.52 18.02
N VAL A 122 6.34 -6.76 17.09
CA VAL A 122 7.14 -5.56 17.37
C VAL A 122 6.30 -4.49 18.06
N THR A 123 5.05 -4.30 17.62
CA THR A 123 4.12 -3.33 18.23
C THR A 123 3.88 -3.66 19.71
N VAL A 124 3.67 -4.94 20.03
CA VAL A 124 3.51 -5.39 21.42
C VAL A 124 4.78 -5.15 22.24
N GLN A 125 5.96 -5.42 21.67
CA GLN A 125 7.24 -5.13 22.33
C GLN A 125 7.40 -3.64 22.62
N PHE A 126 7.13 -2.79 21.63
CA PHE A 126 7.23 -1.33 21.77
C PHE A 126 6.23 -0.79 22.78
N GLU A 127 5.00 -1.31 22.79
CA GLU A 127 3.96 -0.97 23.78
C GLU A 127 4.42 -1.24 25.22
N MET A 128 5.08 -2.37 25.47
CA MET A 128 5.63 -2.67 26.81
C MET A 128 6.73 -1.67 27.20
N VAL A 129 7.60 -1.29 26.26
CA VAL A 129 8.68 -0.31 26.49
C VAL A 129 8.09 1.06 26.80
N VAL A 130 7.18 1.55 25.96
CA VAL A 130 6.53 2.85 26.15
C VAL A 130 5.76 2.89 27.47
N ASN A 131 4.98 1.86 27.78
CA ASN A 131 4.26 1.79 29.07
C ASN A 131 5.20 1.78 30.27
N LYS A 132 6.34 1.08 30.19
CA LYS A 132 7.33 1.07 31.27
C LYS A 132 7.96 2.45 31.46
N LEU A 133 8.28 3.14 30.36
CA LEU A 133 8.87 4.48 30.41
C LEU A 133 7.88 5.54 30.89
N LEU A 134 6.62 5.48 30.43
CA LEU A 134 5.58 6.42 30.85
C LEU A 134 5.13 6.22 32.30
N LYS A 135 5.16 4.99 32.84
CA LYS A 135 4.87 4.72 34.26
C LYS A 135 6.03 5.06 35.19
N ALA A 136 7.23 5.28 34.65
CA ALA A 136 8.41 5.64 35.42
C ALA A 136 8.61 7.17 35.55
N ILE A 137 7.74 7.96 34.91
CA ILE A 137 7.63 9.42 35.02
C ILE A 137 6.52 9.74 36.01
#